data_AF-A0A5M6C7A4-F1
#
_entry.id   AF-A0A5M6C7A4-F1
#
_cell.length_a   1.000
_cell.length_b   1.000
_cell.length_c   1.000
_cell.angle_alpha   90.00
_cell.angle_beta   90.00
_cell.angle_gamma   90.00
#
_symmetry.space_group_name_H-M   'P 1'
#
loop_
_entity.id
_entity.type
_entity.pdbx_description
1 polymer ?
#
loop_
_entity_poly.entity_id
_entity_poly.type
_entity_poly.pdbx_seq_one_letter_code
_entity_poly.pdbx_strand_id
1 'polypeptide(L)'
;MRGGGIYNYLAGAGFDGECFGLHMGGLQNLNLGDGNGNQTQMAILRYQYFHDPFLGSCLESIYGGNHVRIFKQQTSGAYFLATSAEMDSTTHHNLGWDAYDLGRNNFIGNCTDVAIPENVTINSTFVGDIIQDGWRYTTNVTFTDGLLPQNRTFWNHYAQVQKVGGAVSDGLVAVLEIQMTEVQ
;
A
#
# COMPACT_ATOMS: atom_id res chain seq x y z
N MET A 1 -13.14 -14.84 -3.50
CA MET A 1 -12.96 -14.01 -4.71
C MET A 1 -12.15 -14.86 -5.68
N ARG A 2 -12.69 -15.32 -6.81
CA ARG A 2 -12.05 -16.35 -7.68
C ARG A 2 -11.69 -15.77 -9.06
N GLY A 3 -10.76 -14.82 -9.10
CA GLY A 3 -10.27 -14.27 -10.35
C GLY A 3 -9.03 -13.42 -10.11
N GLY A 4 -8.16 -13.32 -11.11
CA GLY A 4 -6.85 -12.66 -10.97
C GLY A 4 -6.88 -11.16 -10.68
N GLY A 5 -8.02 -10.54 -10.37
CA GLY A 5 -8.13 -9.10 -10.14
C GLY A 5 -7.35 -8.56 -8.93
N ILE A 6 -7.53 -7.26 -8.66
CA ILE A 6 -6.74 -6.50 -7.67
C ILE A 6 -6.60 -7.18 -6.30
N TYR A 7 -7.67 -7.78 -5.75
CA TYR A 7 -7.59 -8.44 -4.45
C TYR A 7 -6.71 -9.69 -4.47
N ASN A 8 -6.69 -10.45 -5.57
CA ASN A 8 -5.83 -11.61 -5.72
C ASN A 8 -4.36 -11.21 -5.86
N TYR A 9 -4.10 -10.13 -6.61
CA TYR A 9 -2.77 -9.53 -6.68
C TYR A 9 -2.27 -9.07 -5.29
N LEU A 10 -3.12 -8.37 -4.53
CA LEU A 10 -2.76 -7.89 -3.19
C LEU A 10 -2.55 -9.03 -2.19
N ALA A 11 -3.33 -10.11 -2.28
CA ALA A 11 -3.10 -11.34 -1.53
C ALA A 11 -1.73 -11.95 -1.81
N GLY A 12 -1.34 -12.03 -3.09
CA GLY A 12 -0.01 -12.48 -3.50
C GLY A 12 1.11 -11.56 -3.00
N ALA A 13 0.85 -10.25 -2.91
CA ALA A 13 1.77 -9.27 -2.31
C ALA A 13 1.77 -9.28 -0.77
N GLY A 14 1.09 -10.25 -0.14
CA GLY A 14 1.10 -10.42 1.31
C GLY A 14 0.08 -9.56 2.06
N PHE A 15 -1.03 -9.17 1.44
CA PHE A 15 -2.08 -8.38 2.09
C PHE A 15 -3.44 -9.07 2.01
N ASP A 16 -4.15 -9.15 3.14
CA ASP A 16 -5.52 -9.67 3.18
C ASP A 16 -6.42 -8.80 4.08
N GLY A 17 -7.71 -9.14 4.16
CA GLY A 17 -8.70 -8.46 4.98
C GLY A 17 -8.34 -8.49 6.47
N GLU A 18 -8.98 -7.59 7.22
CA GLU A 18 -8.69 -7.42 8.64
C GLU A 18 -9.08 -8.64 9.48
N CYS A 19 -8.30 -8.89 10.53
CA CYS A 19 -8.54 -9.91 11.54
C CYS A 19 -10.00 -9.90 12.05
N PHE A 20 -10.77 -10.93 11.70
CA PHE A 20 -12.20 -11.06 12.06
C PHE A 20 -13.08 -9.85 11.73
N GLY A 21 -12.69 -9.02 10.75
CA GLY A 21 -13.42 -7.78 10.43
C GLY A 21 -13.38 -6.73 11.55
N LEU A 22 -12.42 -6.84 12.47
CA LEU A 22 -12.17 -5.82 13.49
C LEU A 22 -11.55 -4.59 12.82
N HIS A 23 -12.43 -3.71 12.33
CA HIS A 23 -12.04 -2.43 11.75
C HIS A 23 -11.82 -1.40 12.85
N MET A 24 -10.56 -1.01 13.08
CA MET A 24 -10.24 0.19 13.87
C MET A 24 -9.90 1.33 12.92
N GLY A 25 -10.76 2.36 12.92
CA GLY A 25 -10.63 3.53 12.06
C GLY A 25 -11.93 3.84 11.31
N GLY A 26 -11.98 5.01 10.68
CA GLY A 26 -13.07 5.38 9.78
C GLY A 26 -12.75 5.04 8.33
N LEU A 27 -13.78 4.99 7.49
CA LEU A 27 -13.60 5.04 6.05
C LEU A 27 -12.91 6.36 5.68
N GLN A 28 -11.84 6.27 4.90
CA GLN A 28 -11.16 7.46 4.38
C GLN A 28 -11.68 7.84 3.00
N ASN A 29 -11.57 9.13 2.71
CA ASN A 29 -11.97 9.73 1.46
C ASN A 29 -10.74 10.35 0.78
N LEU A 30 -10.63 10.20 -0.53
CA LEU A 30 -9.53 10.75 -1.32
C LEU A 30 -10.05 11.32 -2.64
N ASN A 31 -9.62 12.53 -3.00
CA ASN A 31 -9.85 13.07 -4.33
C ASN A 31 -8.81 12.49 -5.29
N LEU A 32 -9.26 11.74 -6.30
CA LEU A 32 -8.37 11.05 -7.25
C LEU A 32 -8.01 11.92 -8.47
N GLY A 33 -8.35 13.21 -8.46
CA GLY A 33 -8.00 14.15 -9.53
C GLY A 33 -8.77 13.95 -10.84
N ASP A 34 -9.88 13.22 -10.80
CA ASP A 34 -10.70 12.88 -11.97
C ASP A 34 -11.97 13.72 -12.12
N GLY A 35 -12.13 14.77 -11.29
CA GLY A 35 -13.31 15.64 -11.30
C GLY A 35 -14.53 15.06 -10.58
N ASN A 36 -14.47 13.84 -10.05
CA ASN A 36 -15.58 13.21 -9.32
C ASN A 36 -15.60 13.56 -7.82
N GLY A 37 -14.75 14.49 -7.38
CA GLY A 37 -14.59 14.85 -5.99
C GLY A 37 -14.01 13.71 -5.14
N ASN A 38 -14.31 13.73 -3.84
CA ASN A 38 -13.78 12.76 -2.89
C ASN A 38 -14.42 11.38 -3.09
N GLN A 39 -13.61 10.37 -3.38
CA GLN A 39 -14.01 8.96 -3.44
C GLN A 39 -13.78 8.29 -2.09
N THR A 40 -14.74 7.50 -1.64
CA THR A 40 -14.61 6.69 -0.42
C THR A 40 -13.78 5.44 -0.71
N GLN A 41 -12.93 5.05 0.24
CA GLN A 41 -12.14 3.83 0.15
C GLN A 41 -13.01 2.61 -0.18
N MET A 42 -12.50 1.73 -1.04
CA MET A 42 -13.16 0.47 -1.38
C MET A 42 -12.93 -0.61 -0.31
N ALA A 43 -11.70 -0.66 0.20
CA ALA A 43 -11.26 -1.62 1.21
C ALA A 43 -10.00 -1.11 1.92
N ILE A 44 -9.71 -1.72 3.06
CA ILE A 44 -8.42 -1.69 3.73
C ILE A 44 -7.93 -3.14 3.85
N LEU A 45 -6.68 -3.37 3.47
CA LEU A 45 -5.99 -4.64 3.65
C LEU A 45 -4.77 -4.44 4.54
N ARG A 46 -4.41 -5.51 5.25
CA ARG A 46 -3.38 -5.55 6.28
C ARG A 46 -2.33 -6.57 5.91
N TYR A 47 -1.07 -6.31 6.28
CA TYR A 47 0.00 -7.24 6.00
C TYR A 47 -0.24 -8.55 6.75
N GLN A 48 -0.22 -9.67 6.03
CA GLN A 48 -0.39 -11.01 6.63
C GLN A 48 0.98 -11.61 6.94
N TYR A 49 1.39 -11.50 8.21
CA TYR A 49 2.59 -12.19 8.70
C TYR A 49 2.52 -13.69 8.37
N PHE A 50 3.66 -14.24 7.92
CA PHE A 50 3.82 -15.65 7.53
C PHE A 50 2.93 -16.10 6.35
N HIS A 51 2.35 -15.17 5.59
CA HIS A 51 1.36 -15.46 4.54
C HIS A 51 0.14 -16.24 5.08
N ASP A 52 -0.15 -16.09 6.37
CA ASP A 52 -1.35 -16.63 6.99
C ASP A 52 -2.39 -15.50 7.08
N PRO A 53 -3.47 -15.54 6.29
CA PRO A 53 -4.45 -14.45 6.25
C PRO A 53 -5.21 -14.30 7.56
N PHE A 54 -5.21 -15.34 8.41
CA PHE A 54 -5.93 -15.37 9.66
C PHE A 54 -5.03 -15.02 10.85
N LEU A 55 -3.98 -15.80 11.09
CA LEU A 55 -3.05 -15.51 12.18
C LEU A 55 -2.20 -14.29 11.85
N GLY A 56 -1.79 -14.11 10.61
CA GLY A 56 -0.88 -13.05 10.19
C GLY A 56 -1.49 -11.65 10.29
N SER A 57 -2.70 -11.45 9.80
CA SER A 57 -3.40 -10.15 9.90
C SER A 57 -3.76 -9.79 11.35
N CYS A 58 -4.02 -10.80 12.20
CA CYS A 58 -4.21 -10.61 13.64
C CYS A 58 -2.90 -10.27 14.36
N LEU A 59 -1.78 -10.87 13.96
CA LEU A 59 -0.46 -10.53 14.50
C LEU A 59 -0.02 -9.12 14.12
N GLU A 60 -0.41 -8.64 12.94
CA GLU A 60 -0.19 -7.24 12.56
C GLU A 60 -0.95 -6.25 13.45
N SER A 61 -2.20 -6.60 13.81
CA SER A 61 -2.97 -5.87 14.82
C SER A 61 -2.32 -5.90 16.22
N ILE A 62 -1.25 -6.68 16.43
CA ILE A 62 -0.52 -6.73 17.70
C ILE A 62 0.85 -6.08 17.57
N TYR A 63 1.59 -6.34 16.49
CA TYR A 63 3.00 -5.96 16.28
C TYR A 63 3.21 -4.78 15.34
N GLY A 64 2.16 -4.26 14.72
CA GLY A 64 2.28 -3.27 13.65
C GLY A 64 2.68 -3.95 12.35
N GLY A 65 2.68 -3.19 11.26
CA GLY A 65 2.91 -3.73 9.93
C GLY A 65 2.59 -2.73 8.84
N ASN A 66 2.05 -3.18 7.72
CA ASN A 66 1.83 -2.35 6.54
C ASN A 66 0.37 -2.46 6.10
N HIS A 67 -0.27 -1.32 5.91
CA HIS A 67 -1.66 -1.24 5.46
C HIS A 67 -1.75 -0.73 4.04
N VAL A 68 -2.76 -1.21 3.31
CA VAL A 68 -3.10 -0.71 1.98
C VAL A 68 -4.58 -0.35 1.95
N ARG A 69 -4.88 0.93 1.76
CA ARG A 69 -6.23 1.40 1.43
C ARG A 69 -6.37 1.50 -0.08
N ILE A 70 -7.46 0.97 -0.60
CA ILE A 70 -7.69 0.85 -2.04
C ILE A 70 -8.75 1.86 -2.48
N PHE A 71 -8.43 2.63 -3.51
CA PHE A 71 -9.37 3.50 -4.21
C PHE A 71 -9.34 3.16 -5.70
N LYS A 72 -10.44 3.42 -6.41
CA LYS A 72 -10.51 3.24 -7.86
C LYS A 72 -11.01 4.51 -8.52
N GLN A 73 -10.25 5.01 -9.47
CA GLN A 73 -10.63 6.17 -10.28
C GLN A 73 -11.61 5.71 -11.35
N GLN A 74 -12.76 6.38 -11.46
CA GLN A 74 -13.83 5.93 -12.37
C GLN A 74 -13.50 6.22 -13.84
N THR A 75 -12.77 7.30 -14.10
CA THR A 75 -12.48 7.77 -15.47
C THR A 75 -11.47 6.90 -16.20
N SER A 76 -10.35 6.53 -15.55
CA SER A 76 -9.31 5.68 -16.14
C SER A 76 -9.46 4.20 -15.78
N GLY A 77 -10.18 3.89 -14.69
CA GLY A 77 -10.22 2.56 -14.09
C GLY A 77 -8.99 2.21 -13.24
N ALA A 78 -8.01 3.11 -13.11
CA ALA A 78 -6.80 2.89 -12.33
C ALA A 78 -7.09 2.73 -10.82
N TYR A 79 -6.29 1.90 -10.17
CA TYR A 79 -6.31 1.73 -8.72
C TYR A 79 -5.26 2.64 -8.08
N PHE A 80 -5.65 3.29 -6.99
CA PHE A 80 -4.78 4.10 -6.15
C PHE A 80 -4.65 3.40 -4.80
N LEU A 81 -3.42 3.14 -4.39
CA LEU A 81 -3.10 2.46 -3.15
C LEU A 81 -2.47 3.47 -2.19
N ALA A 82 -3.14 3.75 -1.08
CA ALA A 82 -2.56 4.53 0.00
C ALA A 82 -1.95 3.56 1.01
N THR A 83 -0.62 3.52 1.05
CA THR A 83 0.16 2.58 1.84
C THR A 83 0.77 3.24 3.06
N SER A 84 0.80 2.55 4.19
CA SER A 84 1.39 3.10 5.42
C SER A 84 1.86 2.02 6.37
N ALA A 85 3.04 2.22 6.95
CA ALA A 85 3.55 1.37 8.03
C ALA A 85 3.05 1.85 9.41
N GLU A 86 2.34 0.98 10.12
CA GLU A 86 1.83 1.24 11.48
C GLU A 86 2.69 0.53 12.53
N MET A 87 2.88 1.19 13.68
CA MET A 87 3.56 0.61 14.84
C MET A 87 2.63 -0.35 15.60
N ASP A 88 3.19 -1.05 16.59
CA ASP A 88 2.49 -2.07 17.35
C ASP A 88 1.33 -1.57 18.23
N SER A 89 0.54 -2.50 18.74
CA SER A 89 -0.63 -2.21 19.59
C SER A 89 -0.28 -1.50 20.89
N THR A 90 0.93 -1.68 21.44
CA THR A 90 1.38 -0.99 22.66
C THR A 90 1.61 0.50 22.42
N THR A 91 1.90 0.86 21.17
CA THR A 91 1.95 2.25 20.70
C THR A 91 0.62 2.76 20.16
N HIS A 92 -0.47 2.00 20.35
CA HIS A 92 -1.82 2.29 19.86
C HIS A 92 -1.90 2.41 18.33
N HIS A 93 -1.11 1.63 17.59
CA HIS A 93 -1.08 1.68 16.11
C HIS A 93 -0.75 3.07 15.54
N ASN A 94 0.04 3.87 16.27
CA ASN A 94 0.53 5.13 15.73
C ASN A 94 1.38 4.84 14.47
N LEU A 95 1.29 5.74 13.49
CA LEU A 95 2.19 5.67 12.34
C LEU A 95 3.60 6.08 12.81
N GLY A 96 4.58 5.22 12.53
CA GLY A 96 5.98 5.47 12.88
C GLY A 96 6.60 6.57 12.01
N TRP A 97 7.86 6.92 12.30
CA TRP A 97 8.60 7.79 11.39
C TRP A 97 8.71 7.15 10.01
N ASP A 98 8.60 7.97 8.96
CA ASP A 98 8.67 7.54 7.56
C ASP A 98 7.55 6.59 7.12
N ALA A 99 6.45 6.50 7.86
CA ALA A 99 5.43 5.48 7.66
C ALA A 99 4.91 5.38 6.22
N TYR A 100 4.79 6.49 5.50
CA TYR A 100 4.29 6.47 4.13
C TYR A 100 5.29 5.93 3.12
N ASP A 101 6.55 6.39 3.18
CA ASP A 101 7.59 5.93 2.27
C ASP A 101 7.98 4.49 2.59
N LEU A 102 8.06 4.14 3.88
CA LEU A 102 8.32 2.77 4.33
C LEU A 102 7.17 1.83 3.90
N GLY A 103 5.92 2.25 4.11
CA GLY A 103 4.77 1.46 3.70
C GLY A 103 4.72 1.22 2.18
N ARG A 104 5.04 2.24 1.40
CA ARG A 104 5.17 2.13 -0.07
C ARG A 104 6.30 1.16 -0.42
N ASN A 105 7.49 1.36 0.11
CA ASN A 105 8.66 0.55 -0.22
C ASN A 105 8.48 -0.92 0.18
N ASN A 106 7.86 -1.20 1.34
CA ASN A 106 7.52 -2.55 1.76
C ASN A 106 6.49 -3.21 0.82
N PHE A 107 5.45 -2.48 0.41
CA PHE A 107 4.48 -2.98 -0.55
C PHE A 107 5.14 -3.34 -1.88
N ILE A 108 5.97 -2.43 -2.42
CA ILE A 108 6.71 -2.67 -3.66
C ILE A 108 7.65 -3.87 -3.52
N GLY A 109 8.35 -3.98 -2.39
CA GLY A 109 9.25 -5.11 -2.16
C GLY A 109 8.51 -6.45 -2.15
N ASN A 110 7.35 -6.52 -1.49
CA ASN A 110 6.54 -7.74 -1.49
C ASN A 110 6.02 -8.12 -2.87
N CYS A 111 5.57 -7.14 -3.68
CA CYS A 111 4.98 -7.44 -4.99
C CYS A 111 6.02 -7.64 -6.11
N THR A 112 7.31 -7.43 -5.81
CA THR A 112 8.43 -7.64 -6.75
C THR A 112 9.46 -8.66 -6.27
N ASP A 113 9.40 -9.10 -5.01
CA ASP A 113 10.46 -9.89 -4.37
C ASP A 113 11.84 -9.22 -4.44
N VAL A 114 11.86 -7.88 -4.36
CA VAL A 114 13.08 -7.05 -4.40
C VAL A 114 13.12 -6.12 -3.19
N ALA A 115 14.22 -6.11 -2.46
CA ALA A 115 14.42 -5.14 -1.38
C ALA A 115 14.53 -3.71 -1.96
N ILE A 116 13.63 -2.82 -1.52
CA ILE A 116 13.60 -1.44 -1.99
C ILE A 116 14.47 -0.57 -1.07
N PRO A 117 15.53 0.07 -1.59
CA PRO A 117 16.40 0.90 -0.77
C PRO A 117 15.71 2.21 -0.37
N GLU A 118 16.14 2.81 0.74
CA GLU A 118 15.58 4.08 1.22
C GLU A 118 15.83 5.27 0.28
N ASN A 119 16.88 5.21 -0.54
CA ASN A 119 17.34 6.31 -1.39
C ASN A 119 16.85 6.22 -2.85
N VAL A 120 15.65 5.70 -3.08
CA VAL A 120 15.01 5.74 -4.41
C VAL A 120 14.90 7.18 -4.94
N THR A 121 15.04 7.32 -6.25
CA THR A 121 14.92 8.61 -6.96
C THR A 121 13.80 8.55 -7.98
N ILE A 122 13.45 9.72 -8.54
CA ILE A 122 12.65 9.78 -9.77
C ILE A 122 13.29 8.86 -10.82
N ASN A 123 12.46 8.10 -11.53
CA ASN A 123 12.82 7.07 -12.52
C ASN A 123 13.54 5.83 -11.96
N SER A 124 13.62 5.64 -10.64
CA SER A 124 13.99 4.33 -10.10
C SER A 124 12.97 3.29 -10.55
N THR A 125 13.44 2.12 -11.00
CA THR A 125 12.58 1.05 -11.51
C THR A 125 12.88 -0.29 -10.87
N PHE A 126 11.82 -1.09 -10.67
CA PHE A 126 11.90 -2.45 -10.15
C PHE A 126 10.97 -3.35 -10.95
N VAL A 127 11.35 -4.62 -11.10
CA VAL A 127 10.53 -5.62 -11.80
C VAL A 127 10.55 -6.90 -10.99
N GLY A 128 9.40 -7.56 -10.87
CA GLY A 128 9.32 -8.86 -10.24
C GLY A 128 8.03 -9.59 -10.54
N ASP A 129 8.02 -10.86 -10.15
CA ASP A 129 6.89 -11.76 -10.36
C ASP A 129 6.38 -12.31 -9.03
N ILE A 130 5.05 -12.33 -8.88
CA ILE A 130 4.38 -13.10 -7.83
C ILE A 130 3.37 -14.05 -8.45
N ILE A 131 3.10 -15.17 -7.78
CA ILE A 131 2.07 -16.14 -8.17
C ILE A 131 1.07 -16.28 -7.04
N GLN A 132 -0.21 -16.11 -7.34
CA GLN A 132 -1.31 -16.29 -6.39
C GLN A 132 -2.51 -16.92 -7.07
N ASP A 133 -3.05 -17.99 -6.46
CA ASP A 133 -4.28 -18.68 -6.89
C ASP A 133 -4.37 -18.97 -8.41
N GLY A 134 -3.27 -19.46 -8.98
CA GLY A 134 -3.20 -19.83 -10.41
C GLY A 134 -2.94 -18.67 -11.37
N TRP A 135 -2.63 -17.48 -10.88
CA TRP A 135 -2.26 -16.32 -11.69
C TRP A 135 -0.83 -15.89 -11.41
N ARG A 136 -0.08 -15.61 -12.46
CA ARG A 136 1.21 -14.90 -12.40
C ARG A 136 0.96 -13.42 -12.64
N TYR A 137 1.63 -12.60 -11.84
CA TYR A 137 1.64 -11.14 -11.92
C TYR A 137 3.07 -10.68 -12.12
N THR A 138 3.36 -10.13 -13.29
CA THR A 138 4.63 -9.44 -13.56
C THR A 138 4.41 -7.95 -13.33
N THR A 139 5.10 -7.40 -12.33
CA THR A 139 4.94 -6.00 -11.90
C THR A 139 6.15 -5.19 -12.34
N ASN A 140 5.93 -4.20 -13.19
CA ASN A 140 6.91 -3.17 -13.51
C ASN A 140 6.61 -1.91 -12.69
N VAL A 141 7.60 -1.44 -11.93
CA VAL A 141 7.48 -0.31 -11.02
C VAL A 141 8.33 0.83 -11.54
N THR A 142 7.79 2.04 -11.57
CA THR A 142 8.54 3.27 -11.85
C THR A 142 8.19 4.34 -10.82
N PHE A 143 9.21 4.94 -10.19
CA PHE A 143 9.02 6.04 -9.25
C PHE A 143 8.93 7.38 -10.00
N THR A 144 7.90 8.16 -9.72
CA THR A 144 7.68 9.50 -10.27
C THR A 144 7.34 10.50 -9.17
N ASP A 145 7.50 11.79 -9.42
CA ASP A 145 6.97 12.85 -8.57
C ASP A 145 5.75 13.53 -9.22
N GLY A 146 5.27 14.62 -8.62
CA GLY A 146 4.22 15.48 -9.20
C GLY A 146 2.78 14.97 -9.07
N LEU A 147 2.57 13.72 -8.66
CA LEU A 147 1.24 13.13 -8.47
C LEU A 147 0.63 13.37 -7.09
N LEU A 148 1.46 13.70 -6.09
CA LEU A 148 1.00 14.06 -4.75
C LEU A 148 1.21 15.57 -4.50
N PRO A 149 0.23 16.25 -3.88
CA PRO A 149 0.37 17.67 -3.58
C PRO A 149 1.54 17.92 -2.64
N GLN A 150 2.30 18.98 -2.94
CA GLN A 150 3.48 19.36 -2.16
C GLN A 150 3.15 19.78 -0.72
N ASN A 151 1.90 20.21 -0.46
CA ASN A 151 1.46 20.60 0.87
C ASN A 151 1.05 19.37 1.70
N ARG A 152 2.01 18.83 2.45
CA ARG A 152 1.86 17.60 3.24
C ARG A 152 1.32 17.81 4.66
N THR A 153 1.14 19.06 5.11
CA THR A 153 0.59 19.34 6.45
C THR A 153 -0.90 18.99 6.57
N PHE A 154 -1.56 18.70 5.45
CA PHE A 154 -2.95 18.22 5.42
C PHE A 154 -3.04 16.70 5.34
N TRP A 155 -1.92 15.99 5.37
CA TRP A 155 -1.95 14.53 5.43
C TRP A 155 -2.35 14.10 6.83
N ASN A 156 -3.13 13.03 6.93
CA ASN A 156 -3.46 12.44 8.22
C ASN A 156 -2.17 12.15 9.00
N HIS A 157 -2.15 12.40 10.31
CA HIS A 157 -0.98 12.12 11.18
C HIS A 157 0.37 12.78 10.78
N TYR A 158 0.39 13.83 9.93
CA TYR A 158 1.63 14.38 9.37
C TYR A 158 2.74 14.65 10.40
N ALA A 159 2.43 15.19 11.58
CA ALA A 159 3.41 15.52 12.60
C ALA A 159 4.04 14.29 13.29
N GLN A 160 3.35 13.14 13.30
CA GLN A 160 3.81 11.92 13.96
C GLN A 160 4.69 11.06 13.03
N VAL A 161 4.49 11.17 11.72
CA VAL A 161 5.20 10.36 10.72
C VAL A 161 6.42 11.05 10.12
N GLN A 162 6.57 12.35 10.37
CA GLN A 162 7.68 13.14 9.87
C GLN A 162 9.01 12.67 10.50
N LYS A 163 10.00 12.35 9.66
CA LYS A 163 11.38 12.12 10.12
C LYS A 163 11.88 13.34 10.89
N VAL A 164 12.71 13.14 11.93
CA VAL A 164 13.32 14.25 12.68
C VAL A 164 14.12 15.14 11.72
N GLY A 165 13.67 16.39 11.54
CA GLY A 165 14.28 17.34 10.60
C GLY A 165 14.02 17.04 9.10
N GLY A 166 13.24 16.02 8.79
CA GLY A 166 12.90 15.61 7.42
C GLY A 166 11.48 15.99 7.02
N ALA A 167 11.05 15.56 5.83
CA ALA A 167 9.67 15.71 5.37
C ALA A 167 8.81 14.50 5.83
N VAL A 168 7.49 14.64 5.66
CA VAL A 168 6.46 13.60 5.94
C VAL A 168 6.56 12.40 4.99
N SER A 169 7.21 12.59 3.85
CA SER A 169 7.42 11.62 2.77
C SER A 169 8.62 12.11 1.92
N ASP A 170 9.02 11.41 0.88
CA ASP A 170 9.91 11.91 -0.18
C ASP A 170 9.10 12.61 -1.29
N GLY A 171 7.80 12.33 -1.41
CA GLY A 171 6.92 12.87 -2.46
C GLY A 171 6.88 12.07 -3.74
N LEU A 172 7.55 10.93 -3.75
CA LEU A 172 7.54 10.01 -4.86
C LEU A 172 6.32 9.10 -4.77
N VAL A 173 5.77 8.80 -5.93
CA VAL A 173 4.72 7.81 -6.14
C VAL A 173 5.31 6.68 -6.96
N ALA A 174 5.11 5.45 -6.51
CA ALA A 174 5.40 4.27 -7.31
C ALA A 174 4.22 4.01 -8.26
N VAL A 175 4.47 4.07 -9.56
CA VAL A 175 3.52 3.69 -10.61
C VAL A 175 3.79 2.24 -10.97
N LEU A 176 2.75 1.40 -10.89
CA LEU A 176 2.83 -0.02 -11.17
C LEU A 176 2.08 -0.34 -12.46
N GLU A 177 2.75 -1.01 -13.39
CA GLU A 177 2.12 -1.70 -14.50
C GLU A 177 2.17 -3.20 -14.23
N ILE A 178 1.00 -3.84 -14.16
CA ILE A 178 0.87 -5.23 -13.75
C ILE A 178 0.33 -6.04 -14.93
N GLN A 179 1.15 -6.95 -15.45
CA GLN A 179 0.74 -7.92 -16.44
C GLN A 179 0.27 -9.20 -15.75
N MET A 180 -0.90 -9.70 -16.15
CA MET A 180 -1.53 -10.87 -15.56
C MET A 180 -1.64 -12.01 -16.56
N THR A 181 -1.23 -13.21 -16.17
CA THR A 181 -1.37 -14.43 -16.99
C THR A 181 -1.79 -15.62 -16.13
N GLU A 182 -2.72 -16.45 -16.63
CA GLU A 182 -3.03 -17.73 -16.00
C GLU A 182 -1.83 -18.66 -16.06
N VAL A 183 -1.56 -19.35 -14.95
CA VAL A 183 -0.56 -20.41 -14.87
C VAL A 183 -1.27 -21.72 -15.19
N GLN A 184 -0.92 -22.33 -16.32
CA GLN A 184 -1.41 -23.66 -16.74
C GLN A 184 -0.84 -24.78 -15.88
#